data_AF-A0A0N0EBN1-F1
#
_entry.id   AF-A0A0N0EBN1-F1
#
_cell.length_a   1.000
_cell.length_b   1.000
_cell.length_c   1.000
_cell.angle_alpha   90.00
_cell.angle_beta   90.00
_cell.angle_gamma   90.00
#
_symmetry.space_group_name_H-M   'P 1'
#
loop_
_entity.id
_entity.type
_entity.pdbx_description
1 polymer ?
#
loop_
_entity_poly.entity_id
_entity_poly.type
_entity_poly.pdbx_seq_one_letter_code
_entity_poly.pdbx_strand_id
1 'polypeptide(L)'
;MNFIETIYFAIGSFIFINFFFALLYLVSRRAGERLFDGLCKYSDCLGSLLFLTLLGLTNFVAIITYDRFNWFVARLVMLLYAALLFISFFIFLIIIGA
;
A
#
# COMPACT_ATOMS: atom_id res chain seq x y z
N MET A 1 -24.43 -7.60 -7.88
CA MET A 1 -23.41 -7.94 -6.87
C MET A 1 -23.98 -7.60 -5.52
N ASN A 2 -23.94 -8.54 -4.59
CA ASN A 2 -24.42 -8.32 -3.23
C ASN A 2 -23.56 -7.25 -2.55
N PHE A 3 -24.12 -6.47 -1.63
CA PHE A 3 -23.39 -5.41 -0.90
C PHE A 3 -22.07 -5.91 -0.28
N ILE A 4 -22.06 -7.17 0.17
CA ILE A 4 -20.92 -7.86 0.74
C ILE A 4 -19.79 -8.08 -0.28
N GLU A 5 -20.12 -8.53 -1.50
CA GLU A 5 -19.14 -8.73 -2.58
C GLU A 5 -18.45 -7.42 -2.98
N THR A 6 -19.20 -6.31 -2.99
CA THR A 6 -18.66 -4.98 -3.29
C THR A 6 -17.63 -4.54 -2.24
N ILE A 7 -17.88 -4.81 -0.95
CA ILE A 7 -16.95 -4.49 0.14
C ILE A 7 -15.66 -5.30 -0.02
N TYR A 8 -15.77 -6.61 -0.25
CA TYR A 8 -14.59 -7.46 -0.43
C TYR A 8 -13.79 -7.09 -1.67
N PHE A 9 -14.45 -6.73 -2.78
CA PHE A 9 -13.79 -6.24 -3.98
C PHE A 9 -13.04 -4.92 -3.73
N ALA A 10 -13.65 -3.98 -2.98
CA ALA A 10 -13.01 -2.72 -2.61
C ALA A 10 -11.76 -2.96 -1.74
N ILE A 11 -11.85 -3.82 -0.73
CA ILE A 11 -10.72 -4.20 0.13
C ILE A 11 -9.60 -4.86 -0.68
N GLY A 12 -9.94 -5.81 -1.56
CA GLY A 12 -8.97 -6.47 -2.44
C GLY A 12 -8.24 -5.48 -3.34
N SER A 13 -8.98 -4.54 -3.96
CA SER A 13 -8.41 -3.47 -4.77
C SER A 13 -7.45 -2.58 -3.96
N PHE A 14 -7.80 -2.26 -2.70
CA PHE A 14 -6.94 -1.47 -1.83
C PHE A 14 -5.63 -2.19 -1.45
N ILE A 15 -5.69 -3.48 -1.15
CA ILE A 15 -4.49 -4.29 -0.88
C ILE A 15 -3.59 -4.33 -2.12
N PHE A 16 -4.19 -4.46 -3.31
CA PHE A 16 -3.45 -4.49 -4.57
C PHE A 16 -2.76 -3.16 -4.90
N ILE A 17 -3.43 -2.03 -4.65
CA ILE A 17 -2.81 -0.70 -4.78
C ILE A 17 -1.65 -0.53 -3.80
N ASN A 18 -1.82 -0.94 -2.53
CA ASN A 18 -0.74 -0.93 -1.53
C ASN A 18 0.44 -1.80 -1.96
N PHE A 19 0.18 -2.95 -2.58
CA PHE A 19 1.24 -3.84 -3.08
C PHE A 19 2.10 -3.15 -4.14
N PHE A 20 1.48 -2.50 -5.15
CA PHE A 20 2.23 -1.72 -6.13
C PHE A 20 3.01 -0.57 -5.50
N PHE A 21 2.42 0.08 -4.50
CA PHE A 21 3.09 1.16 -3.81
C PHE A 21 4.30 0.66 -3.00
N ALA A 22 4.20 -0.48 -2.34
CA ALA A 22 5.32 -1.14 -1.67
C ALA A 22 6.45 -1.51 -2.65
N LEU A 23 6.10 -2.03 -3.84
CA LEU A 23 7.07 -2.29 -4.92
C LEU A 23 7.78 -1.00 -5.36
N LEU A 24 7.04 0.10 -5.46
CA LEU A 24 7.58 1.38 -5.86
C LEU A 24 8.60 1.91 -4.84
N TYR A 25 8.37 1.74 -3.54
CA TYR A 25 9.37 2.03 -2.50
C TYR A 25 10.58 1.11 -2.56
N LEU A 26 10.38 -0.18 -2.86
CA LEU A 26 11.47 -1.16 -3.00
C LEU A 26 12.44 -0.74 -4.12
N VAL A 27 11.89 -0.29 -5.25
CA VAL A 27 12.66 0.28 -6.36
C VAL A 27 13.31 1.60 -5.94
N SER A 28 12.53 2.57 -5.47
CA SER A 28 13.00 3.91 -5.12
C SER A 28 12.16 4.58 -4.04
N ARG A 29 12.78 4.81 -2.88
CA ARG A 29 12.21 5.62 -1.78
C ARG A 29 11.69 6.99 -2.25
N ARG A 30 12.51 7.72 -3.02
CA ARG A 30 12.17 9.07 -3.51
C ARG A 30 10.99 9.07 -4.47
N ALA A 31 10.81 8.00 -5.25
CA ALA A 31 9.66 7.89 -6.13
C ALA A 31 8.37 7.70 -5.31
N GLY A 32 8.44 6.87 -4.25
CA GLY A 32 7.33 6.62 -3.34
C GLY A 32 6.86 7.88 -2.63
N GLU A 33 7.81 8.58 -1.99
CA GLU A 33 7.53 9.82 -1.27
C GLU A 33 6.93 10.90 -2.19
N ARG A 34 7.51 11.12 -3.38
CA ARG A 34 6.99 12.12 -4.33
C ARG A 34 5.61 11.77 -4.86
N LEU A 35 5.33 10.49 -5.07
CA LEU A 35 4.00 10.05 -5.52
C LEU A 35 2.97 10.24 -4.40
N PHE A 36 3.32 9.93 -3.16
CA PHE A 36 2.47 10.19 -1.99
C PHE A 36 2.18 11.69 -1.83
N ASP A 37 3.22 12.51 -1.81
CA ASP A 37 3.10 13.96 -1.64
C ASP A 37 2.34 14.60 -2.80
N GLY A 38 2.56 14.11 -4.03
CA GLY A 38 1.80 14.53 -5.20
C GLY A 38 0.31 14.23 -5.05
N LEU A 39 -0.06 13.00 -4.69
CA LEU A 39 -1.45 12.62 -4.49
C LEU A 39 -2.11 13.47 -3.39
N CYS A 40 -1.45 13.66 -2.25
CA CYS A 40 -1.96 14.48 -1.16
C CYS A 40 -2.10 15.96 -1.53
N LYS A 41 -1.17 16.51 -2.34
CA LYS A 41 -1.15 17.92 -2.73
C LYS A 41 -2.17 18.27 -3.81
N TYR A 42 -2.49 17.34 -4.70
CA TYR A 42 -3.46 17.54 -5.77
C TYR A 42 -4.89 17.14 -5.38
N SER A 43 -5.08 16.43 -4.27
CA SER A 43 -6.40 16.08 -3.75
C SER A 43 -6.95 17.17 -2.83
N ASP A 44 -8.24 17.49 -2.97
CA ASP A 44 -8.98 18.26 -1.95
C ASP A 44 -8.93 17.56 -0.58
N CYS A 45 -9.23 18.29 0.49
CA CYS A 45 -9.10 17.82 1.89
C CYS A 45 -9.72 16.43 2.14
N LEU A 46 -10.88 16.13 1.53
CA LEU A 46 -11.56 14.82 1.61
C LEU A 46 -10.84 13.71 0.83
N GLY A 47 -10.27 14.03 -0.33
CA GLY A 47 -9.49 13.09 -1.12
C GLY A 47 -8.15 12.74 -0.46
N SER A 48 -7.51 13.74 0.15
CA SER A 48 -6.28 13.55 0.93
C SER A 48 -6.49 12.57 2.09
N LEU A 49 -7.62 12.66 2.78
CA LEU A 49 -7.97 11.76 3.88
C LEU A 49 -8.18 10.31 3.41
N LEU A 50 -8.76 10.12 2.22
CA LEU A 50 -8.88 8.83 1.55
C LEU A 50 -7.50 8.26 1.19
N PHE A 51 -6.63 9.04 0.53
CA PHE A 51 -5.27 8.61 0.19
C PHE A 51 -4.39 8.34 1.41
N LEU A 52 -4.55 9.12 2.48
CA LEU A 52 -3.88 8.89 3.76
C LEU A 52 -4.30 7.54 4.36
N THR A 53 -5.60 7.25 4.36
CA THR A 53 -6.11 5.97 4.88
C THR A 53 -5.67 4.80 4.01
N LEU A 54 -5.57 5.03 2.70
CA LEU A 54 -5.31 3.99 1.71
C LEU A 54 -3.84 3.67 1.50
N LEU A 55 -3.03 4.69 1.24
CA LEU A 55 -1.60 4.58 0.93
C LEU A 55 -0.71 4.96 2.11
N GLY A 56 -1.27 5.62 3.12
CA GLY A 56 -0.51 6.11 4.26
C GLY A 56 0.07 4.99 5.09
N LEU A 57 -0.57 3.81 5.16
CA LEU A 57 -0.01 2.66 5.89
C LEU A 57 1.31 2.20 5.27
N THR A 58 1.32 1.97 3.96
CA THR A 58 2.53 1.68 3.18
C THR A 58 3.60 2.76 3.31
N ASN A 59 3.21 4.04 3.18
CA ASN A 59 4.15 5.16 3.29
C ASN A 59 4.77 5.23 4.70
N PHE A 60 3.95 5.08 5.73
CA PHE A 60 4.38 5.10 7.13
C PHE A 60 5.38 3.97 7.44
N VAL A 61 5.06 2.74 7.00
CA VAL A 61 5.98 1.60 7.13
C VAL A 61 7.27 1.88 6.39
N ALA A 62 7.21 2.43 5.18
CA ALA A 62 8.39 2.76 4.40
C ALA A 62 9.26 3.82 5.10
N ILE A 63 8.69 4.93 5.55
CA ILE A 63 9.41 6.01 6.24
C ILE A 63 10.11 5.47 7.49
N ILE A 64 9.40 4.75 8.35
CA ILE A 64 9.99 4.19 9.58
C ILE A 64 11.16 3.26 9.24
N THR A 65 10.98 2.43 8.22
CA THR A 65 11.97 1.43 7.85
C THR A 65 13.21 2.07 7.24
N TYR A 66 13.04 3.02 6.31
CA TYR A 66 14.14 3.70 5.65
C TYR A 66 14.87 4.71 6.54
N ASP A 67 14.23 5.22 7.60
CA ASP A 67 14.88 6.12 8.57
C ASP A 67 15.59 5.37 9.70
N ARG A 68 15.09 4.19 10.11
CA ARG A 68 15.74 3.40 11.19
C ARG A 68 16.82 2.44 10.71
N PHE A 69 16.72 1.92 9.49
CA PHE A 69 17.59 0.85 9.01
C PHE A 69 18.44 1.28 7.82
N ASN A 70 19.57 0.59 7.64
CA ASN A 70 20.38 0.72 6.42
C ASN A 70 19.56 0.39 5.17
N TRP A 71 19.94 0.99 4.03
CA TRP A 71 19.27 0.82 2.74
C TRP A 71 18.99 -0.66 2.38
N PHE A 72 19.92 -1.57 2.67
CA PHE A 72 19.75 -2.99 2.40
C PHE A 72 18.65 -3.63 3.27
N VAL A 73 18.70 -3.40 4.58
CA VAL A 73 17.71 -3.92 5.54
C VAL A 73 16.34 -3.32 5.24
N ALA A 74 16.28 -2.04 4.89
CA ALA A 74 15.03 -1.39 4.54
C ALA A 74 14.35 -2.01 3.33
N ARG A 75 15.12 -2.36 2.29
CA ARG A 75 14.59 -3.10 1.13
C ARG A 75 14.11 -4.50 1.50
N LEU A 76 14.82 -5.20 2.39
CA LEU A 76 14.44 -6.54 2.82
C LEU A 76 13.13 -6.54 3.62
N VAL A 77 12.95 -5.55 4.51
CA VAL A 77 11.69 -5.36 5.24
C VAL A 77 10.54 -4.96 4.31
N MET A 78 10.79 -4.06 3.33
CA MET A 78 9.78 -3.71 2.33
C MET A 78 9.41 -4.89 1.42
N LEU A 79 10.37 -5.78 1.11
CA LEU A 79 10.11 -7.02 0.38
C LEU A 79 9.23 -7.98 1.19
N LEU A 80 9.52 -8.16 2.49
CA LEU A 80 8.70 -8.96 3.38
C LEU A 80 7.28 -8.40 3.49
N TYR A 81 7.16 -7.07 3.61
CA TYR A 81 5.87 -6.38 3.65
C TYR A 81 5.08 -6.56 2.35
N ALA A 82 5.74 -6.43 1.19
CA ALA A 82 5.10 -6.69 -0.11
C ALA A 82 4.64 -8.15 -0.25
N ALA A 83 5.43 -9.12 0.25
CA ALA A 83 5.05 -10.52 0.27
C ALA A 83 3.81 -10.78 1.15
N LEU A 84 3.70 -10.13 2.31
CA LEU A 84 2.53 -10.21 3.19
C LEU A 84 1.28 -9.62 2.53
N LEU A 85 1.40 -8.48 1.84
CA LEU A 85 0.30 -7.89 1.09
C LEU A 85 -0.16 -8.81 -0.04
N PHE A 86 0.78 -9.41 -0.76
CA PHE A 86 0.50 -10.37 -1.82
C PHE A 86 -0.26 -11.58 -1.28
N ILE A 87 0.23 -12.21 -0.19
CA ILE A 87 -0.46 -13.35 0.44
C ILE A 87 -1.87 -12.95 0.89
N SER A 88 -2.01 -11.79 1.54
CA SER A 88 -3.31 -11.28 1.99
C SER A 88 -4.28 -11.11 0.82
N PHE A 89 -3.81 -10.60 -0.32
CA PHE A 89 -4.62 -10.46 -1.53
C PHE A 89 -5.16 -11.80 -2.04
N PHE A 90 -4.32 -12.85 -2.09
CA PHE A 90 -4.78 -14.19 -2.49
C PHE A 90 -5.77 -14.79 -1.51
N ILE A 91 -5.58 -14.58 -0.21
CA ILE A 91 -6.55 -15.02 0.80
C ILE A 91 -7.91 -14.36 0.56
N PHE A 92 -7.94 -13.05 0.28
CA PHE A 92 -9.18 -12.35 -0.05
C PHE A 92 -9.82 -12.87 -1.35
N LEU A 93 -9.03 -13.15 -2.39
CA LEU A 93 -9.55 -13.73 -3.63
C LEU A 93 -10.18 -15.11 -3.39
N ILE A 94 -9.56 -15.96 -2.57
CA ILE A 94 -10.11 -17.27 -2.22
C ILE A 94 -11.44 -17.11 -1.45
N ILE A 95 -11.52 -16.17 -0.51
CA ILE A 95 -12.75 -15.91 0.27
C ILE A 95 -13.89 -15.39 -0.61
N ILE A 96 -13.59 -14.59 -1.64
CA ILE A 96 -14.60 -14.06 -2.57
C ILE A 96 -15.07 -15.14 -3.56
N GLY A 97 -14.17 -16.06 -3.94
CA GLY A 97 -14.46 -17.13 -4.89
C GLY A 97 -15.04 -18.42 -4.29
N ALA A 98 -15.11 -18.52 -2.96
CA ALA A 98 -15.69 -19.63 -2.20
C ALA A 98 -17.13 -19.32 -1.76
#